data_AF-A0A235EXW5-F1
#
_entry.id   AF-A0A235EXW5-F1
#
_cell.length_a   1.000
_cell.length_b   1.000
_cell.length_c   1.000
_cell.angle_alpha   90.00
_cell.angle_beta   90.00
_cell.angle_gamma   90.00
#
_symmetry.space_group_name_H-M   'P 1'
#
loop_
_entity.id
_entity.type
_entity.pdbx_description
1 polymer ?
#
loop_
_entity_poly.entity_id
_entity_poly.type
_entity_poly.pdbx_seq_one_letter_code
_entity_poly.pdbx_strand_id
1 'polypeptide(L)'
;YMPIIGGSIVAVSDTKGHVFAVRVDNVKSGTWCIECAQRTRWTMERVDMEMQGRDIQCISDRRAAVTNQSRLRWRCSYGHEWEATIANVWHRKSGCPYCRHKSESLCREVFEEFFNARFPKIRTAWTQGLELDGYSSERNVAFEYQGTQHYRTVKHFGVDDEKLKLIQERDRQKVLICRSNFISLYQIKHHPHDCNRKDDFQAYVESELVSQIMKEREELEAGNHWLQKSFPRLSHR
;
A
#
# COMPACT_ATOMS: atom_id res chain seq x y z
N TYR A 1 -26.33 -56.64 -38.35
CA TYR A 1 -26.13 -55.22 -38.03
C TYR A 1 -26.06 -55.05 -36.52
N MET A 2 -24.86 -54.91 -35.96
CA MET A 2 -24.61 -54.36 -34.61
C MET A 2 -23.37 -53.47 -34.70
N PRO A 3 -23.40 -52.22 -34.21
CA PRO A 3 -22.35 -51.26 -34.49
C PRO A 3 -21.15 -51.47 -33.58
N ILE A 4 -19.97 -51.37 -34.20
CA ILE A 4 -18.65 -51.37 -33.55
C ILE A 4 -18.53 -50.07 -32.76
N ILE A 5 -18.50 -50.12 -31.43
CA ILE A 5 -18.19 -48.95 -30.59
C ILE A 5 -16.87 -49.23 -29.86
N GLY A 6 -15.77 -49.18 -30.61
CA GLY A 6 -14.40 -49.32 -30.11
C GLY A 6 -13.64 -48.02 -30.30
N GLY A 7 -13.72 -47.10 -29.35
CA GLY A 7 -12.85 -45.91 -29.33
C GLY A 7 -11.46 -46.31 -28.82
N SER A 8 -10.48 -46.41 -29.72
CA SER A 8 -9.10 -46.78 -29.40
C SER A 8 -8.48 -45.85 -28.36
N ILE A 9 -7.90 -46.42 -27.31
CA ILE A 9 -7.09 -45.70 -26.31
C ILE A 9 -5.69 -45.51 -26.92
N VAL A 10 -5.17 -44.29 -26.86
CA VAL A 10 -3.83 -43.95 -27.37
C VAL A 10 -2.97 -43.39 -26.24
N ALA A 11 -1.68 -43.76 -26.23
CA ALA A 11 -0.68 -43.12 -25.38
C ALA A 11 -0.23 -41.82 -26.06
N VAL A 12 -0.31 -40.71 -25.34
CA VAL A 12 0.07 -39.38 -25.84
C VAL A 12 0.98 -38.69 -24.85
N SER A 13 1.85 -37.81 -25.36
CA SER A 13 2.73 -36.97 -24.57
C SER A 13 2.36 -35.49 -24.73
N ASP A 14 2.31 -34.73 -23.64
CA ASP A 14 2.12 -33.28 -23.72
C ASP A 14 3.41 -32.51 -24.06
N THR A 15 3.29 -31.20 -24.27
CA THR A 15 4.43 -30.32 -24.59
C THR A 15 5.45 -30.19 -23.47
N LYS A 16 5.20 -30.79 -22.30
CA LYS A 16 6.10 -30.85 -21.14
C LYS A 16 6.64 -32.27 -20.90
N GLY A 17 6.28 -33.24 -21.73
CA GLY A 17 6.78 -34.61 -21.66
C GLY A 17 5.97 -35.56 -20.76
N HIS A 18 4.78 -35.19 -20.28
CA HIS A 18 3.96 -36.11 -19.49
C HIS A 18 3.26 -37.14 -20.40
N VAL A 19 3.38 -38.43 -20.08
CA VAL A 19 2.83 -39.53 -20.89
C VAL A 19 1.61 -40.15 -20.21
N PHE A 20 0.50 -40.30 -20.95
CA PHE A 20 -0.73 -40.87 -20.39
C PHE A 20 -1.63 -41.49 -21.48
N ALA A 21 -2.48 -42.42 -21.05
CA ALA A 21 -3.43 -43.12 -21.91
C ALA A 21 -4.78 -42.38 -21.93
N VAL A 22 -5.25 -41.99 -23.11
CA VAL A 22 -6.48 -41.21 -23.28
C VAL A 22 -7.31 -41.73 -24.45
N ARG A 23 -8.64 -41.60 -24.34
CA ARG A 23 -9.53 -41.79 -25.50
C ARG A 23 -9.33 -40.66 -26.49
N VAL A 24 -9.24 -40.97 -27.79
CA VAL A 24 -9.01 -39.99 -28.87
C VAL A 24 -9.98 -38.79 -28.78
N ASP A 25 -11.24 -39.03 -28.38
CA ASP A 25 -12.26 -37.99 -28.25
C ASP A 25 -11.92 -36.90 -27.21
N ASN A 26 -11.20 -37.26 -26.14
CA ASN A 26 -10.82 -36.33 -25.07
C ASN A 26 -9.62 -35.44 -25.44
N VAL A 27 -8.86 -35.78 -26.49
CA VAL A 27 -7.72 -34.98 -26.95
C VAL A 27 -8.18 -33.64 -27.54
N LYS A 28 -9.33 -33.61 -28.22
CA LYS A 28 -9.87 -32.43 -28.91
C LYS A 28 -10.38 -31.32 -27.96
N SER A 29 -10.67 -31.63 -26.70
CA SER A 29 -11.21 -30.67 -25.72
C SER A 29 -10.15 -29.95 -24.87
N GLY A 30 -8.85 -30.19 -25.12
CA GLY A 30 -7.75 -29.48 -24.44
C GLY A 30 -7.55 -29.83 -22.96
N THR A 31 -8.32 -30.77 -22.40
CA THR A 31 -8.33 -31.13 -20.97
C THR A 31 -7.80 -32.56 -20.74
N TRP A 32 -6.81 -32.98 -21.52
CA TRP A 32 -6.43 -34.40 -21.65
C TRP A 32 -5.26 -34.80 -20.74
N CYS A 33 -4.33 -33.90 -20.42
CA CYS A 33 -3.23 -34.20 -19.51
C CYS A 33 -3.66 -33.99 -18.06
N ILE A 34 -3.79 -35.08 -17.29
CA ILE A 34 -4.19 -35.00 -15.88
C ILE A 34 -3.13 -34.23 -15.08
N GLU A 35 -1.84 -34.30 -15.39
CA GLU A 35 -0.80 -33.54 -14.69
C GLU A 35 -0.83 -32.03 -15.04
N CYS A 36 -1.08 -31.68 -16.30
CA CYS A 36 -1.32 -30.29 -16.68
C CYS A 36 -2.69 -29.77 -16.19
N ALA A 37 -3.70 -30.63 -16.09
CA ALA A 37 -5.01 -30.30 -15.52
C ALA A 37 -4.95 -30.21 -13.99
N GLN A 38 -4.10 -31.02 -13.33
CA GLN A 38 -3.80 -31.01 -11.88
C GLN A 38 -3.05 -29.74 -11.44
N ARG A 39 -2.69 -28.84 -12.37
CA ARG A 39 -2.35 -27.44 -12.05
C ARG A 39 -3.46 -26.67 -11.32
N THR A 40 -4.59 -27.28 -10.96
CA THR A 40 -5.78 -26.63 -10.41
C THR A 40 -6.09 -26.88 -8.93
N ARG A 41 -5.38 -27.77 -8.20
CA ARG A 41 -5.62 -27.91 -6.75
C ARG A 41 -4.83 -26.86 -5.98
N TRP A 42 -5.50 -26.20 -5.05
CA TRP A 42 -4.86 -25.33 -4.08
C TRP A 42 -4.38 -26.17 -2.89
N THR A 43 -3.16 -25.91 -2.46
CA THR A 43 -2.62 -26.34 -1.17
C THR A 43 -2.08 -25.11 -0.45
N MET A 44 -1.91 -25.20 0.87
CA MET A 44 -1.40 -24.07 1.65
C MET A 44 0.06 -23.75 1.30
N GLU A 45 0.85 -24.75 0.92
CA GLU A 45 2.22 -24.59 0.41
C GLU A 45 2.22 -23.80 -0.90
N ARG A 46 1.28 -24.09 -1.80
CA ARG A 46 1.12 -23.34 -3.04
C ARG A 46 0.67 -21.91 -2.75
N VAL A 47 -0.28 -21.70 -1.83
CA VAL A 47 -0.68 -20.34 -1.43
C VAL A 47 0.53 -19.54 -0.98
N ASP A 48 1.36 -20.11 -0.10
CA ASP A 48 2.56 -19.43 0.41
C ASP A 48 3.58 -19.15 -0.70
N MET A 49 3.85 -20.13 -1.58
CA MET A 49 4.75 -19.97 -2.73
C MET A 49 4.29 -18.83 -3.65
N GLU A 50 3.01 -18.80 -4.00
CA GLU A 50 2.42 -17.79 -4.88
C GLU A 50 2.35 -16.40 -4.21
N MET A 51 2.41 -16.33 -2.88
CA MET A 51 2.51 -15.08 -2.12
C MET A 51 3.96 -14.62 -1.86
N GLN A 52 4.98 -15.41 -2.19
CA GLN A 52 6.37 -14.99 -2.02
C GLN A 52 6.64 -13.68 -2.77
N GLY A 53 7.29 -12.73 -2.08
CA GLY A 53 7.56 -11.40 -2.63
C GLY A 53 6.39 -10.42 -2.56
N ARG A 54 5.21 -10.83 -2.06
CA ARG A 54 4.12 -9.90 -1.72
C ARG A 54 4.16 -9.57 -0.23
N ASP A 55 3.68 -8.37 0.10
CA ASP A 55 3.49 -7.90 1.47
C ASP A 55 2.26 -8.54 2.17
N ILE A 56 1.91 -9.78 1.83
CA ILE A 56 0.74 -10.49 2.38
C ILE A 56 1.06 -11.96 2.64
N GLN A 57 0.51 -12.51 3.72
CA GLN A 57 0.65 -13.90 4.14
C GLN A 57 -0.71 -14.50 4.52
N CYS A 58 -0.87 -15.80 4.32
CA CYS A 58 -2.05 -16.52 4.79
C CYS A 58 -1.84 -16.96 6.25
N ILE A 59 -2.83 -16.74 7.10
CA ILE A 59 -2.81 -17.09 8.54
C ILE A 59 -3.94 -18.05 8.94
N SER A 60 -4.60 -18.67 7.96
CA SER A 60 -5.58 -19.74 8.17
C SER A 60 -4.91 -21.06 8.57
N ASP A 61 -5.71 -21.97 9.15
CA ASP A 61 -5.26 -23.32 9.49
C ASP A 61 -4.71 -24.04 8.24
N ARG A 62 -3.47 -24.53 8.38
CA ARG A 62 -2.72 -25.21 7.31
C ARG A 62 -3.23 -26.61 7.01
N ARG A 63 -4.04 -27.19 7.91
CA ARG A 63 -4.57 -28.56 7.77
C ARG A 63 -5.83 -28.63 6.92
N ALA A 64 -6.44 -27.49 6.59
CA ALA A 64 -7.67 -27.44 5.81
C ALA A 64 -7.40 -27.67 4.31
N ALA A 65 -8.25 -28.47 3.66
CA ALA A 65 -8.28 -28.53 2.21
C ALA A 65 -8.80 -27.20 1.64
N VAL A 66 -8.08 -26.62 0.69
CA VAL A 66 -8.40 -25.31 0.13
C VAL A 66 -8.72 -25.38 -1.36
N THR A 67 -9.57 -24.46 -1.82
CA THR A 67 -9.98 -24.28 -3.21
C THR A 67 -9.93 -22.80 -3.58
N ASN A 68 -10.11 -22.46 -4.85
CA ASN A 68 -10.17 -21.07 -5.31
C ASN A 68 -11.21 -20.22 -4.56
N GLN A 69 -12.31 -20.83 -4.12
CA GLN A 69 -13.40 -20.15 -3.43
C GLN A 69 -13.28 -20.18 -1.90
N SER A 70 -12.29 -20.88 -1.36
CA SER A 70 -12.06 -20.94 0.08
C SER A 70 -11.71 -19.54 0.60
N ARG A 71 -12.49 -19.05 1.57
CA ARG A 71 -12.19 -17.82 2.32
C ARG A 71 -11.10 -18.14 3.33
N LEU A 72 -9.96 -17.50 3.16
CA LEU A 72 -8.83 -17.60 4.07
C LEU A 72 -8.66 -16.28 4.81
N ARG A 73 -8.05 -16.35 6.00
CA ARG A 73 -7.57 -15.18 6.73
C ARG A 73 -6.18 -14.84 6.22
N TRP A 74 -6.00 -13.58 5.88
CA TRP A 74 -4.76 -13.01 5.37
C TRP A 74 -4.25 -11.97 6.35
N ARG A 75 -2.95 -11.80 6.40
CA ARG A 75 -2.27 -10.72 7.13
C ARG A 75 -1.31 -10.00 6.21
N CYS A 76 -1.26 -8.68 6.20
CA CYS A 76 -0.22 -7.95 5.47
C CYS A 76 1.04 -7.77 6.34
N SER A 77 2.13 -7.30 5.74
CA SER A 77 3.36 -6.93 6.46
C SER A 77 3.14 -5.87 7.56
N TYR A 78 2.05 -5.12 7.41
CA TYR A 78 1.55 -4.09 8.32
C TYR A 78 0.61 -4.62 9.41
N GLY A 79 0.38 -5.94 9.46
CA GLY A 79 -0.37 -6.59 10.53
C GLY A 79 -1.89 -6.61 10.38
N HIS A 80 -2.48 -5.98 9.37
CA HIS A 80 -3.94 -6.03 9.14
C HIS A 80 -4.37 -7.44 8.80
N GLU A 81 -5.38 -7.93 9.51
CA GLU A 81 -6.03 -9.19 9.21
C GLU A 81 -7.33 -8.96 8.44
N TRP A 82 -7.53 -9.70 7.36
CA TRP A 82 -8.80 -9.68 6.64
C TRP A 82 -9.12 -11.05 6.06
N GLU A 83 -10.39 -11.26 5.73
CA GLU A 83 -10.84 -12.44 5.02
C GLU A 83 -11.00 -12.18 3.52
N ALA A 84 -10.45 -13.06 2.70
CA ALA A 84 -10.67 -13.03 1.26
C ALA A 84 -10.53 -14.43 0.67
N THR A 85 -11.15 -14.65 -0.49
CA THR A 85 -10.97 -15.88 -1.25
C THR A 85 -9.60 -15.91 -1.93
N ILE A 86 -9.04 -17.11 -2.12
CA ILE A 86 -7.81 -17.27 -2.90
C ILE A 86 -7.97 -16.66 -4.30
N ALA A 87 -9.13 -16.85 -4.95
CA ALA A 87 -9.39 -16.26 -6.27
C ALA A 87 -9.31 -14.73 -6.28
N ASN A 88 -9.81 -14.05 -5.25
CA ASN A 88 -9.68 -12.59 -5.15
C ASN A 88 -8.22 -12.18 -4.96
N VAL A 89 -7.52 -12.79 -3.99
CA VAL A 89 -6.14 -12.42 -3.67
C VAL A 89 -5.18 -12.75 -4.80
N TRP A 90 -5.36 -13.88 -5.48
CA TRP A 90 -4.46 -14.36 -6.52
C TRP A 90 -4.85 -13.92 -7.93
N HIS A 91 -6.07 -14.20 -8.39
CA HIS A 91 -6.49 -13.91 -9.76
C HIS A 91 -6.82 -12.43 -9.96
N ARG A 92 -7.52 -11.82 -8.99
CA ARG A 92 -7.84 -10.38 -9.03
C ARG A 92 -6.75 -9.49 -8.44
N LYS A 93 -5.67 -10.10 -7.95
CA LYS A 93 -4.51 -9.42 -7.32
C LYS A 93 -4.93 -8.43 -6.22
N SER A 94 -6.02 -8.72 -5.50
CA SER A 94 -6.44 -7.87 -4.37
C SER A 94 -5.41 -7.96 -3.23
N GLY A 95 -5.23 -6.86 -2.52
CA GLY A 95 -4.35 -6.76 -1.34
C GLY A 95 -5.15 -6.48 -0.07
N CYS A 96 -4.45 -6.01 0.96
CA CYS A 96 -5.07 -5.55 2.19
C CYS A 96 -6.07 -4.42 1.90
N PRO A 97 -7.36 -4.54 2.27
CA PRO A 97 -8.35 -3.49 2.05
C PRO A 97 -8.03 -2.24 2.86
N TYR A 98 -7.39 -2.41 4.02
CA TYR A 98 -7.01 -1.30 4.89
C TYR A 98 -5.86 -0.49 4.28
N CYS A 99 -4.82 -1.15 3.77
CA CYS A 99 -3.72 -0.48 3.06
C CYS A 99 -4.13 0.15 1.72
N ARG A 100 -5.33 -0.17 1.21
CA ARG A 100 -5.87 0.40 -0.03
C ARG A 100 -6.46 1.80 0.19
N HIS A 101 -6.80 2.18 1.42
CA HIS A 101 -7.25 3.53 1.70
C HIS A 101 -6.08 4.50 1.48
N LYS A 102 -6.33 5.54 0.67
CA LYS A 102 -5.34 6.59 0.40
C LYS A 102 -5.07 7.33 1.70
N SER A 103 -4.02 6.92 2.40
CA SER A 103 -3.55 7.53 3.63
C SER A 103 -3.39 9.06 3.51
N GLU A 104 -3.11 9.59 2.31
CA GLU A 104 -3.13 11.04 2.02
C GLU A 104 -4.50 11.68 2.30
N SER A 105 -5.60 11.04 1.86
CA SER A 105 -6.96 11.58 2.04
C SER A 105 -7.37 11.52 3.51
N LEU A 106 -7.01 10.44 4.21
CA LEU A 106 -7.30 10.32 5.64
C LEU A 106 -6.44 11.29 6.46
N CYS A 107 -5.17 11.48 6.10
CA CYS A 107 -4.30 12.50 6.69
C CYS A 107 -4.91 13.89 6.51
N ARG A 108 -5.41 14.21 5.31
CA ARG A 108 -6.10 15.47 5.06
C ARG A 108 -7.29 15.68 5.99
N GLU A 109 -8.16 14.67 6.16
CA GLU A 109 -9.31 14.76 7.08
C GLU A 109 -8.87 15.09 8.51
N VAL A 110 -7.83 14.41 9.01
CA VAL A 110 -7.29 14.67 10.35
C VAL A 110 -6.73 16.09 10.48
N PHE A 111 -6.01 16.58 9.45
CA PHE A 111 -5.53 17.97 9.44
C PHE A 111 -6.68 18.98 9.40
N GLU A 112 -7.71 18.73 8.60
CA GLU A 112 -8.87 19.63 8.52
C GLU A 112 -9.61 19.71 9.86
N GLU A 113 -9.73 18.59 10.57
CA GLU A 113 -10.33 18.51 11.90
C GLU A 113 -9.46 19.18 12.98
N PHE A 114 -8.17 18.84 13.04
CA PHE A 114 -7.23 19.33 14.05
C PHE A 114 -7.01 20.85 13.97
N PHE A 115 -6.83 21.37 12.75
CA PHE A 115 -6.63 22.80 12.53
C PHE A 115 -7.94 23.55 12.30
N ASN A 116 -9.08 22.87 12.21
CA ASN A 116 -10.38 23.45 11.88
C ASN A 116 -10.28 24.41 10.68
N ALA A 117 -9.68 23.95 9.58
CA ALA A 117 -9.40 24.71 8.37
C ALA A 117 -9.32 23.78 7.16
N ARG A 118 -9.51 24.29 5.94
CA ARG A 118 -9.39 23.46 4.72
C ARG A 118 -7.92 23.28 4.31
N PHE A 119 -7.60 22.08 3.82
CA PHE A 119 -6.27 21.73 3.30
C PHE A 119 -6.35 21.22 1.85
N PRO A 120 -6.70 22.07 0.88
CA PRO A 120 -6.66 21.69 -0.52
C PRO A 120 -5.25 21.29 -0.96
N LYS A 121 -5.20 20.33 -1.89
CA LYS A 121 -3.97 19.98 -2.60
C LYS A 121 -3.58 21.12 -3.53
N ILE A 122 -2.32 21.56 -3.50
CA ILE A 122 -1.89 22.73 -4.28
C ILE A 122 -0.62 22.47 -5.08
N ARG A 123 -0.55 23.12 -6.24
CA ARG A 123 0.64 23.27 -7.07
C ARG A 123 0.65 24.70 -7.60
N THR A 124 1.40 25.58 -6.96
CA THR A 124 1.38 27.03 -7.25
C THR A 124 2.72 27.49 -7.83
N ALA A 125 2.75 28.76 -8.27
CA ALA A 125 4.00 29.37 -8.73
C ALA A 125 5.04 29.48 -7.59
N TRP A 126 4.60 29.75 -6.35
CA TRP A 126 5.50 29.88 -5.21
C TRP A 126 6.06 28.53 -4.72
N THR A 127 5.36 27.42 -5.01
CA THR A 127 5.92 26.08 -4.79
C THR A 127 6.94 25.67 -5.86
N GLN A 128 7.29 26.57 -6.79
CA GLN A 128 8.25 26.33 -7.88
C GLN A 128 7.90 25.08 -8.72
N GLY A 129 6.61 24.82 -8.88
CA GLY A 129 6.10 23.65 -9.60
C GLY A 129 6.12 22.34 -8.80
N LEU A 130 6.52 22.36 -7.53
CA LEU A 130 6.34 21.24 -6.59
C LEU A 130 4.90 21.20 -6.08
N GLU A 131 4.41 20.00 -5.78
CA GLU A 131 3.07 19.76 -5.28
C GLU A 131 3.11 19.53 -3.77
N LEU A 132 2.18 20.14 -3.04
CA LEU A 132 1.94 19.89 -1.62
C LEU A 132 0.64 19.10 -1.43
N ASP A 133 0.66 18.06 -0.58
CA ASP A 133 -0.50 17.19 -0.35
C ASP A 133 -1.69 17.93 0.30
N GLY A 134 -1.39 18.94 1.13
CA GLY A 134 -2.38 19.87 1.64
C GLY A 134 -1.75 21.16 2.15
N TYR A 135 -2.41 22.29 1.89
CA TYR A 135 -2.00 23.61 2.36
C TYR A 135 -3.21 24.44 2.80
N SER A 136 -3.11 25.07 3.96
CA SER A 136 -4.06 26.04 4.46
C SER A 136 -3.40 27.42 4.56
N SER A 137 -3.85 28.36 3.72
CA SER A 137 -3.40 29.75 3.76
C SER A 137 -3.88 30.49 5.01
N GLU A 138 -4.99 30.05 5.61
CA GLU A 138 -5.54 30.67 6.83
C GLU A 138 -4.68 30.39 8.05
N ARG A 139 -4.05 29.21 8.09
CA ARG A 139 -3.20 28.77 9.21
C ARG A 139 -1.70 28.93 8.92
N ASN A 140 -1.31 29.25 7.68
CA ASN A 140 0.07 29.15 7.20
C ASN A 140 0.69 27.77 7.49
N VAL A 141 -0.11 26.72 7.30
CA VAL A 141 0.29 25.33 7.55
C VAL A 141 0.19 24.53 6.26
N ALA A 142 1.19 23.70 6.00
CA ALA A 142 1.19 22.69 4.96
C ALA A 142 1.51 21.31 5.55
N PHE A 143 1.11 20.25 4.85
CA PHE A 143 1.53 18.89 5.18
C PHE A 143 1.92 18.06 3.95
N GLU A 144 2.74 17.04 4.22
CA GLU A 144 3.18 16.02 3.27
C GLU A 144 3.02 14.64 3.92
N TYR A 145 2.36 13.71 3.21
CA TYR A 145 2.26 12.33 3.67
C TYR A 145 3.27 11.46 2.92
N GLN A 146 4.33 11.03 3.60
CA GLN A 146 5.40 10.24 2.99
C GLN A 146 5.04 8.75 2.95
N GLY A 147 4.71 8.21 1.78
CA GLY A 147 4.47 6.77 1.60
C GLY A 147 5.72 5.89 1.83
N THR A 148 5.53 4.57 1.97
CA THR A 148 6.61 3.59 2.21
C THR A 148 7.68 3.52 1.13
N GLN A 149 7.43 4.11 -0.04
CA GLN A 149 8.41 4.23 -1.13
C GLN A 149 9.61 5.13 -0.79
N HIS A 150 9.54 5.95 0.27
CA HIS A 150 10.68 6.74 0.75
C HIS A 150 11.67 5.93 1.61
N TYR A 151 11.26 4.78 2.15
CA TYR A 151 12.01 4.08 3.21
C TYR A 151 12.68 2.77 2.78
N ARG A 152 12.25 2.16 1.66
CA ARG A 152 12.89 0.94 1.12
C ARG A 152 12.86 0.91 -0.41
N THR A 153 13.95 0.43 -1.01
CA THR A 153 14.00 0.03 -2.41
C THR A 153 13.02 -1.12 -2.64
N VAL A 154 11.80 -0.77 -3.05
CA VAL A 154 10.83 -1.80 -3.45
C VAL A 154 11.32 -2.36 -4.79
N LYS A 155 12.02 -3.50 -4.76
CA LYS A 155 12.60 -4.14 -5.96
C LYS A 155 11.58 -4.35 -7.09
N HIS A 156 10.29 -4.40 -6.77
CA HIS A 156 9.22 -4.50 -7.75
C HIS A 156 8.96 -3.24 -8.60
N PHE A 157 9.46 -2.06 -8.21
CA PHE A 157 9.22 -0.78 -8.90
C PHE A 157 10.50 -0.09 -9.42
N GLY A 158 11.67 -0.76 -9.38
CA GLY A 158 12.90 -0.24 -9.98
C GLY A 158 13.34 1.11 -9.40
N VAL A 159 13.35 1.24 -8.07
CA VAL A 159 13.92 2.42 -7.40
C VAL A 159 15.41 2.18 -7.21
N ASP A 160 16.21 2.73 -8.12
CA ASP A 160 17.67 2.79 -8.07
C ASP A 160 18.13 3.82 -7.02
N ASP A 161 19.38 3.73 -6.55
CA ASP A 161 19.94 4.63 -5.52
C ASP A 161 19.91 6.11 -5.96
N GLU A 162 20.00 6.37 -7.27
CA GLU A 162 19.83 7.70 -7.85
C GLU A 162 18.41 8.26 -7.68
N LYS A 163 17.40 7.40 -7.81
CA LYS A 163 15.99 7.80 -7.66
C LYS A 163 15.67 8.15 -6.21
N LEU A 164 16.30 7.47 -5.25
CA LEU A 164 16.20 7.80 -3.82
C LEU A 164 16.82 9.18 -3.51
N LYS A 165 17.99 9.49 -4.09
CA LYS A 165 18.61 10.82 -3.94
C LYS A 165 17.73 11.94 -4.51
N LEU A 166 17.11 11.72 -5.66
CA LEU A 166 16.18 12.69 -6.26
C LEU A 166 14.94 12.92 -5.39
N ILE A 167 14.43 11.87 -4.74
CA ILE A 167 13.32 11.98 -3.80
C ILE A 167 13.74 12.82 -2.57
N GLN A 168 14.91 12.51 -1.99
CA GLN A 168 15.43 13.26 -0.84
C GLN A 168 15.68 14.74 -1.15
N GLU A 169 16.22 15.06 -2.34
CA GLU A 169 16.45 16.45 -2.73
C GLU A 169 15.12 17.20 -2.93
N ARG A 170 14.10 16.55 -3.50
CA ARG A 170 12.76 17.13 -3.62
C ARG A 170 12.13 17.41 -2.26
N ASP A 171 12.24 16.47 -1.32
CA ASP A 171 11.73 16.64 0.05
C ASP A 171 12.42 17.82 0.75
N ARG A 172 13.74 17.98 0.54
CA ARG A 172 14.53 19.11 1.07
C ARG A 172 14.09 20.45 0.47
N GLN A 173 13.84 20.50 -0.84
CA GLN A 173 13.36 21.70 -1.51
C GLN A 173 11.99 22.14 -0.99
N LYS A 174 11.06 21.20 -0.75
CA LYS A 174 9.75 21.51 -0.17
C LYS A 174 9.87 22.19 1.19
N VAL A 175 10.74 21.68 2.07
CA VAL A 175 11.02 22.28 3.38
C VAL A 175 11.53 23.72 3.23
N LEU A 176 12.52 23.93 2.35
CA LEU A 176 13.12 25.24 2.16
C LEU A 176 12.12 26.26 1.60
N ILE A 177 11.30 25.85 0.64
CA ILE A 177 10.28 26.71 0.03
C ILE A 177 9.18 27.06 1.02
N CYS A 178 8.71 26.12 1.84
CA CYS A 178 7.71 26.43 2.87
C CYS A 178 8.30 27.40 3.90
N ARG A 179 9.54 27.15 4.34
CA ARG A 179 10.26 28.04 5.28
C ARG A 179 10.44 29.45 4.74
N SER A 180 10.84 29.61 3.48
CA SER A 180 11.03 30.93 2.87
C SER A 180 9.74 31.73 2.74
N ASN A 181 8.59 31.05 2.74
CA ASN A 181 7.26 31.66 2.66
C ASN A 181 6.55 31.74 4.03
N PHE A 182 7.27 31.49 5.13
CA PHE A 182 6.72 31.50 6.49
C PHE A 182 5.58 30.49 6.71
N ILE A 183 5.70 29.32 6.10
CA ILE A 183 4.73 28.23 6.20
C ILE A 183 5.34 27.08 7.01
N SER A 184 4.66 26.64 8.07
CA SER A 184 5.03 25.43 8.81
C SER A 184 4.65 24.20 7.99
N LEU A 185 5.65 23.39 7.62
CA LEU A 185 5.47 22.16 6.85
C LEU A 185 5.60 20.94 7.77
N TYR A 186 4.49 20.26 8.03
CA TYR A 186 4.46 19.02 8.81
C TYR A 186 4.65 17.82 7.89
N GLN A 187 5.69 17.03 8.15
CA GLN A 187 5.95 15.81 7.39
C GLN A 187 5.44 14.63 8.19
N ILE A 188 4.35 14.01 7.73
CA ILE A 188 3.78 12.82 8.37
C ILE A 188 4.36 11.59 7.70
N LYS A 189 5.11 10.82 8.48
CA LYS A 189 5.66 9.55 8.00
C LYS A 189 4.55 8.52 7.89
N HIS A 190 4.57 7.71 6.85
CA HIS A 190 3.74 6.51 6.81
C HIS A 190 4.04 5.65 8.04
N HIS A 191 3.00 5.29 8.78
CA HIS A 191 3.14 4.41 9.90
C HIS A 191 2.67 2.99 9.53
N PRO A 192 3.49 1.96 9.84
CA PRO A 192 3.22 0.59 9.41
C PRO A 192 1.91 -0.02 9.94
N HIS A 193 1.15 0.65 10.80
CA HIS A 193 -0.13 0.14 11.32
C HIS A 193 -1.31 1.10 11.09
N ASP A 194 -1.22 1.99 10.09
CA ASP A 194 -2.12 3.12 9.71
C ASP A 194 -3.59 2.79 9.37
N CYS A 195 -4.13 1.69 9.85
CA CYS A 195 -5.14 0.95 9.12
C CYS A 195 -6.01 0.04 9.99
N ASN A 196 -5.68 -0.19 11.28
CA ASN A 196 -6.53 -1.03 12.11
C ASN A 196 -7.89 -0.35 12.38
N ARG A 197 -7.91 0.98 12.58
CA ARG A 197 -9.11 1.83 12.71
C ARG A 197 -8.79 3.30 12.35
N LYS A 198 -9.79 4.07 11.92
CA LYS A 198 -9.67 5.52 11.67
C LYS A 198 -9.11 6.26 12.90
N ASP A 199 -9.64 5.91 14.07
CA ASP A 199 -9.27 6.53 15.35
C ASP A 199 -7.79 6.31 15.71
N ASP A 200 -7.24 5.12 15.43
CA ASP A 200 -5.84 4.80 15.71
C ASP A 200 -4.90 5.61 14.80
N PHE A 201 -5.29 5.79 13.53
CA PHE A 201 -4.53 6.61 12.59
C PHE A 201 -4.60 8.10 12.96
N GLN A 202 -5.78 8.58 13.36
CA GLN A 202 -5.94 9.95 13.86
C GLN A 202 -5.03 10.20 15.07
N ALA A 203 -5.05 9.31 16.07
CA ALA A 203 -4.18 9.42 17.24
C ALA A 203 -2.69 9.43 16.87
N TYR A 204 -2.27 8.63 15.87
CA TYR A 204 -0.90 8.67 15.36
C TYR A 204 -0.55 10.02 14.73
N VAL A 205 -1.37 10.52 13.79
CA VAL A 205 -1.14 11.80 13.12
C VAL A 205 -1.11 12.94 14.13
N GLU A 206 -2.03 12.95 15.09
CA GLU A 206 -2.05 13.93 16.19
C GLU A 206 -0.79 13.85 17.04
N SER A 207 -0.31 12.65 17.36
CA SER A 207 0.93 12.48 18.15
C SER A 207 2.18 13.00 17.41
N GLU A 208 2.28 12.76 16.10
CA GLU A 208 3.37 13.27 15.26
C GLU A 208 3.29 14.80 15.13
N LEU A 209 2.08 15.34 14.95
CA LEU A 209 1.84 16.78 14.92
C LEU A 209 2.27 17.44 16.23
N VAL A 210 1.82 16.91 17.37
CA VAL A 210 2.18 17.44 18.69
C VAL A 210 3.69 17.38 18.88
N SER A 211 4.34 16.27 18.53
CA SER A 211 5.81 16.14 18.61
C SER A 211 6.53 17.21 17.78
N GLN A 212 6.11 17.44 16.54
CA GLN A 212 6.70 18.46 15.66
C GLN A 212 6.44 19.89 16.18
N ILE A 213 5.22 20.18 16.64
CA ILE A 213 4.85 21.48 17.23
C ILE A 213 5.69 21.76 18.49
N MET A 214 5.87 20.77 19.37
CA MET A 214 6.68 20.93 20.58
C MET A 214 8.14 21.21 20.23
N LYS A 215 8.69 20.51 19.25
CA LYS A 215 10.06 20.76 18.79
C LYS A 215 10.23 22.14 18.18
N GLU A 216 9.29 22.60 17.35
CA GLU A 216 9.30 23.96 16.81
C GLU A 216 9.26 25.00 17.95
N ARG A 217 8.49 24.73 19.01
CA ARG A 217 8.39 25.59 20.20
C ARG A 217 9.67 25.60 21.03
N GLU A 218 10.34 24.48 21.21
CA GLU A 218 11.64 24.40 21.88
C GLU A 218 12.73 25.16 21.11
N GLU A 219 12.75 25.05 19.77
CA GLU A 219 13.68 25.80 18.91
C GLU A 219 13.43 27.32 18.98
N LEU A 220 12.16 27.70 19.14
CA LEU A 220 11.67 29.06 19.42
C LEU A 220 12.18 29.60 20.76
N GLU A 221 12.04 28.81 21.82
CA GLU A 221 12.39 29.16 23.19
C GLU A 221 13.91 29.14 23.43
N ALA A 222 14.66 28.31 22.69
CA ALA A 222 16.12 28.23 22.72
C ALA A 222 16.87 29.46 22.14
N GLY A 223 16.17 30.57 21.91
CA GLY A 223 16.81 31.85 21.58
C GLY A 223 17.36 31.94 20.16
N ASN A 224 16.86 31.10 19.25
CA ASN A 224 17.11 31.24 17.83
C ASN A 224 16.25 32.42 17.31
N HIS A 225 16.91 33.57 17.15
CA HIS A 225 16.38 34.94 16.92
C HIS A 225 15.36 35.13 15.77
N TRP A 226 14.99 34.10 15.04
CA TRP A 226 14.14 34.17 13.84
C TRP A 226 12.63 34.03 14.11
N LEU A 227 12.21 33.46 15.25
CA LEU A 227 10.82 33.09 15.47
C LEU A 227 9.98 34.12 16.28
N GLN A 228 10.57 35.23 16.73
CA GLN A 228 9.84 36.28 17.47
C GLN A 228 8.78 37.05 16.64
N LYS A 229 8.62 36.74 15.34
CA LYS A 229 7.60 37.35 14.47
C LYS A 229 6.44 36.41 14.08
N SER A 230 6.45 35.14 14.48
CA SER A 230 5.60 34.11 13.81
C SER A 230 4.40 33.59 14.61
N PHE A 231 4.12 34.08 15.81
CA PHE A 231 2.89 33.73 16.53
C PHE A 231 2.16 35.01 16.97
N PRO A 232 1.04 35.40 16.32
CA PRO A 232 0.14 36.37 16.91
C PRO A 232 -0.42 35.73 18.19
N ARG A 233 -0.33 36.47 19.30
CA ARG A 233 -1.01 36.10 20.55
C ARG A 233 -2.47 35.80 20.23
N LEU A 234 -2.94 34.59 20.57
CA LEU A 234 -4.37 34.31 20.67
C LEU A 234 -4.93 35.26 21.72
N SER A 235 -5.53 36.37 21.29
CA SER A 235 -6.33 37.22 22.16
C SER A 235 -7.66 36.53 22.37
N HIS A 236 -7.86 36.00 23.57
CA HIS A 236 -9.20 35.74 24.08
C HIS A 236 -9.96 37.06 24.18
N ARG A 237 -11.14 37.07 23.53
CA ARG A 237 -12.22 38.08 23.54
C ARG A 237 -12.04 39.30 22.65
#